data_AF-R7LKY0-F1
#
_entry.id   AF-R7LKY0-F1
#
_cell.length_a   1.000
_cell.length_b   1.000
_cell.length_c   1.000
_cell.angle_alpha   90.00
_cell.angle_beta   90.00
_cell.angle_gamma   90.00
#
_symmetry.space_group_name_H-M   'P 1'
#
loop_
_entity.id
_entity.type
_entity.pdbx_description
1 polymer ?
#
loop_
_entity_poly.entity_id
_entity_poly.type
_entity_poly.pdbx_seq_one_letter_code
_entity_poly.pdbx_strand_id
1 'polypeptide(L)'
;MIKVLQTAKFPLEICKGSCEERVALAKKLNNNFFNKISEKFKTNEITFDVFEKTLQENTPGKVQVEIKDYGNKSGGCTSFKLNDDENGIEGLLIFFEKSHYNKGIRLLNTEISLHETFHYFNHLTNPKHTARTAKMHEKGLLDKTKSFYSQNLYTRKEFNEQELRANLNEFLKQFTPQEQIEFLQNSRYRMAEEYNAYDEGYKYLDKIQDIHSDLICEKIYGREKEEYSFPEKIKIVVEKLKEVIEDYRKS
;
A
#
# COMPACT_ATOMS: atom_id res chain seq x y z
N MET A 1 11.68 4.54 -20.33
CA MET A 1 10.33 4.48 -19.76
C MET A 1 10.20 3.19 -18.99
N ILE A 2 10.14 3.26 -17.66
CA ILE A 2 9.91 2.07 -16.83
C ILE A 2 8.53 1.51 -17.18
N LYS A 3 8.47 0.27 -17.65
CA LYS A 3 7.21 -0.40 -18.02
C LYS A 3 6.71 -1.29 -16.90
N VAL A 4 5.39 -1.45 -16.76
CA VAL A 4 4.81 -2.50 -15.90
C VAL A 4 4.69 -3.79 -16.72
N LEU A 5 5.52 -4.77 -16.38
CA LEU A 5 5.59 -6.05 -17.09
C LEU A 5 4.34 -6.89 -16.85
N GLN A 6 4.11 -7.92 -17.68
CA GLN A 6 2.92 -8.78 -17.56
C GLN A 6 2.91 -9.57 -16.24
N THR A 7 4.08 -9.83 -15.67
CA THR A 7 4.26 -10.47 -14.36
C THR A 7 3.95 -9.54 -13.18
N ALA A 8 3.70 -8.25 -13.41
CA ALA A 8 3.45 -7.26 -12.36
C ALA A 8 2.07 -6.59 -12.46
N LYS A 9 1.17 -7.13 -13.27
CA LYS A 9 -0.18 -6.59 -13.44
C LYS A 9 -1.19 -7.67 -13.76
N PHE A 10 -2.44 -7.42 -13.38
CA PHE A 10 -3.54 -8.22 -13.88
C PHE A 10 -3.87 -7.86 -15.34
N PRO A 11 -4.40 -8.82 -16.11
CA PRO A 11 -5.06 -8.56 -17.38
C PRO A 11 -6.19 -7.52 -17.22
N LEU A 12 -6.42 -6.71 -18.26
CA LEU A 12 -7.46 -5.68 -18.23
C LEU A 12 -8.86 -6.28 -18.03
N GLU A 13 -9.06 -7.55 -18.41
CA GLU A 13 -10.30 -8.29 -18.20
C GLU A 13 -10.65 -8.44 -16.72
N ILE A 14 -9.64 -8.47 -15.84
CA ILE A 14 -9.79 -8.55 -14.40
C ILE A 14 -9.96 -7.14 -13.80
N CYS A 15 -9.17 -6.16 -14.29
CA CYS A 15 -9.11 -4.80 -13.74
C CYS A 15 -9.99 -3.79 -14.48
N LYS A 16 -11.29 -4.10 -14.61
CA LYS A 16 -12.31 -3.21 -15.18
C LYS A 16 -13.02 -2.38 -14.12
N GLY A 17 -13.71 -1.33 -14.57
CA GLY A 17 -14.60 -0.52 -13.74
C GLY A 17 -14.01 0.81 -13.24
N SER A 18 -14.77 1.43 -12.35
CA SER A 18 -14.51 2.63 -11.58
C SER A 18 -13.35 2.45 -10.57
N CYS A 19 -13.01 3.51 -9.84
CA CYS A 19 -12.00 3.41 -8.79
C CYS A 19 -12.52 2.56 -7.63
N GLU A 20 -13.79 2.75 -7.29
CA GLU A 20 -14.52 2.08 -6.23
C GLU A 20 -14.61 0.57 -6.50
N GLU A 21 -14.96 0.18 -7.73
CA GLU A 21 -15.02 -1.25 -8.12
C GLU A 21 -13.66 -1.94 -8.03
N ARG A 22 -12.57 -1.25 -8.39
CA ARG A 22 -11.21 -1.82 -8.30
C ARG A 22 -10.73 -1.95 -6.86
N VAL A 23 -11.04 -0.98 -6.00
CA VAL A 23 -10.80 -1.10 -4.55
C VAL A 23 -11.62 -2.25 -3.96
N ALA A 24 -12.90 -2.38 -4.33
CA ALA A 24 -13.74 -3.49 -3.89
C ALA A 24 -13.18 -4.85 -4.34
N LEU A 25 -12.63 -4.95 -5.54
CA LEU A 25 -11.93 -6.13 -6.01
C LEU A 25 -10.69 -6.44 -5.16
N ALA A 26 -9.87 -5.44 -4.83
CA ALA A 26 -8.72 -5.64 -3.94
C ALA A 26 -9.14 -6.17 -2.56
N LYS A 27 -10.19 -5.59 -1.96
CA LYS A 27 -10.76 -6.06 -0.68
C LYS A 27 -11.28 -7.50 -0.77
N LYS A 28 -11.94 -7.87 -1.87
CA LYS A 28 -12.41 -9.24 -2.12
C LYS A 28 -11.25 -10.22 -2.19
N LEU A 29 -10.19 -9.88 -2.92
CA LEU A 29 -8.99 -10.72 -3.03
C LEU A 29 -8.29 -10.86 -1.67
N ASN A 30 -8.18 -9.79 -0.91
CA ASN A 30 -7.60 -9.82 0.44
C ASN A 30 -8.39 -10.73 1.39
N ASN A 31 -9.72 -10.66 1.35
CA ASN A 31 -10.60 -11.56 2.12
C ASN A 31 -10.44 -13.03 1.68
N ASN A 32 -10.32 -13.30 0.39
CA ASN A 32 -10.09 -14.65 -0.12
C ASN A 32 -8.75 -15.21 0.37
N PHE A 33 -7.70 -14.39 0.31
CA PHE A 33 -6.40 -14.75 0.86
C PHE A 33 -6.46 -14.99 2.37
N PHE A 34 -7.11 -14.11 3.15
CA PHE A 34 -7.33 -14.29 4.59
C PHE A 34 -7.90 -15.68 4.92
N ASN A 35 -8.96 -16.08 4.22
CA ASN A 35 -9.61 -17.37 4.46
C ASN A 35 -8.67 -18.56 4.21
N LYS A 36 -7.67 -18.41 3.32
CA LYS A 36 -6.69 -19.47 3.06
C LYS A 36 -5.48 -19.44 3.98
N ILE A 37 -4.97 -18.26 4.28
CA ILE A 37 -3.77 -18.12 5.13
C ILE A 37 -4.07 -18.41 6.59
N SER A 38 -5.27 -18.06 7.08
CA SER A 38 -5.69 -18.37 8.45
C SER A 38 -5.64 -19.87 8.74
N GLU A 39 -6.02 -20.73 7.79
CA GLU A 39 -5.97 -22.19 7.94
C GLU A 39 -4.53 -22.76 8.04
N LYS A 40 -3.52 -21.99 7.63
CA LYS A 40 -2.11 -22.41 7.60
C LYS A 40 -1.40 -22.28 8.94
N PHE A 41 -1.93 -21.46 9.85
CA PHE A 41 -1.40 -21.38 11.21
C PHE A 41 -1.70 -22.70 11.94
N LYS A 42 -0.64 -23.46 12.25
CA LYS A 42 -0.66 -24.64 13.14
C LYS A 42 0.00 -24.35 14.48
N THR A 43 0.76 -23.26 14.52
CA THR A 43 1.36 -22.64 15.69
C THR A 43 1.10 -21.14 15.59
N ASN A 44 1.65 -20.35 16.52
CA ASN A 44 1.54 -18.90 16.53
C ASN A 44 2.26 -18.18 15.38
N GLU A 45 2.79 -18.88 14.39
CA GLU A 45 3.44 -18.28 13.22
C GLU A 45 3.43 -19.20 11.98
N ILE A 46 3.76 -18.63 10.84
CA ILE A 46 3.97 -19.34 9.57
C ILE A 46 5.26 -18.85 8.90
N THR A 47 5.88 -19.69 8.07
CA THR A 47 7.08 -19.29 7.32
C THR A 47 6.74 -18.36 6.17
N PHE A 48 7.74 -17.61 5.69
CA PHE A 48 7.58 -16.74 4.52
C PHE A 48 7.19 -17.53 3.27
N ASP A 49 7.80 -18.71 3.06
CA ASP A 49 7.47 -19.60 1.94
C ASP A 49 6.00 -20.03 1.94
N VAL A 50 5.45 -20.37 3.12
CA VAL A 50 4.03 -20.73 3.26
C VAL A 50 3.14 -19.54 2.92
N PHE A 51 3.50 -18.34 3.38
CA PHE A 51 2.77 -17.12 3.07
C PHE A 51 2.82 -16.79 1.58
N GLU A 52 4.02 -16.76 0.99
CA GLU A 52 4.26 -16.44 -0.41
C GLU A 52 3.48 -17.39 -1.32
N LYS A 53 3.63 -18.70 -1.10
CA LYS A 53 2.94 -19.71 -1.90
C LYS A 53 1.43 -19.57 -1.78
N THR A 54 0.91 -19.36 -0.57
CA THR A 54 -0.52 -19.16 -0.35
C THR A 54 -1.01 -17.88 -1.07
N LEU A 55 -0.23 -16.80 -1.06
CA LEU A 55 -0.57 -15.56 -1.74
C LEU A 55 -0.57 -15.75 -3.26
N GLN A 56 0.46 -16.39 -3.81
CA GLN A 56 0.56 -16.72 -5.24
C GLN A 56 -0.61 -17.59 -5.71
N GLU A 57 -0.96 -18.66 -4.97
CA GLU A 57 -2.08 -19.55 -5.28
C GLU A 57 -3.45 -18.85 -5.25
N ASN A 58 -3.58 -17.77 -4.48
CA ASN A 58 -4.82 -17.00 -4.34
C ASN A 58 -4.82 -15.70 -5.15
N THR A 59 -3.77 -15.46 -5.93
CA THR A 59 -3.67 -14.30 -6.82
C THR A 59 -4.13 -14.68 -8.22
N PRO A 60 -5.09 -13.94 -8.83
CA PRO A 60 -5.48 -14.20 -10.20
C PRO A 60 -4.34 -14.00 -11.20
N GLY A 61 -3.99 -15.07 -11.93
CA GLY A 61 -2.94 -15.02 -12.95
C GLY A 61 -1.52 -15.16 -12.39
N LYS A 62 -0.53 -15.15 -13.29
CA LYS A 62 0.88 -15.37 -12.93
C LYS A 62 1.57 -14.06 -12.59
N VAL A 63 1.19 -13.46 -11.47
CA VAL A 63 1.84 -12.26 -10.94
C VAL A 63 2.97 -12.67 -9.99
N GLN A 64 4.15 -12.07 -10.13
CA GLN A 64 5.28 -12.29 -9.24
C GLN A 64 5.11 -11.51 -7.93
N VAL A 65 5.32 -12.21 -6.82
CA VAL A 65 5.45 -11.64 -5.48
C VAL A 65 6.56 -12.39 -4.75
N GLU A 66 7.34 -11.65 -3.96
CA GLU A 66 8.39 -12.19 -3.11
C GLU A 66 8.24 -11.66 -1.69
N ILE A 67 8.29 -12.54 -0.69
CA ILE A 67 8.19 -12.18 0.73
C ILE A 67 9.60 -12.06 1.33
N LYS A 68 9.91 -10.90 1.90
CA LYS A 68 11.26 -10.56 2.40
C LYS A 68 11.25 -10.16 3.86
N ASP A 69 12.42 -10.30 4.46
CA ASP A 69 12.70 -9.85 5.81
C ASP A 69 12.83 -8.33 5.85
N TYR A 70 12.10 -7.67 6.74
CA TYR A 70 12.22 -6.22 6.91
C TYR A 70 13.45 -5.81 7.75
N GLY A 71 14.24 -6.78 8.21
CA GLY A 71 15.46 -6.57 8.97
C GLY A 71 15.13 -6.10 10.38
N ASN A 72 15.82 -5.05 10.82
CA ASN A 72 15.66 -4.50 12.18
C ASN A 72 14.45 -3.55 12.31
N LYS A 73 13.57 -3.49 11.31
CA LYS A 73 12.39 -2.62 11.32
C LYS A 73 11.17 -3.38 11.78
N SER A 74 10.29 -2.68 12.50
CA SER A 74 8.99 -3.19 12.86
C SER A 74 7.93 -2.90 11.79
N GLY A 75 6.90 -3.74 11.73
CA GLY A 75 5.79 -3.61 10.79
C GLY A 75 6.01 -4.31 9.45
N GLY A 76 5.44 -3.72 8.40
CA GLY A 76 5.50 -4.23 7.04
C GLY A 76 5.74 -3.12 6.01
N CYS A 77 6.01 -3.54 4.77
CA CYS A 77 6.11 -2.62 3.63
C CYS A 77 5.90 -3.38 2.33
N THR A 78 5.17 -2.78 1.39
CA THR A 78 5.02 -3.28 0.03
C THR A 78 5.75 -2.35 -0.94
N SER A 79 6.56 -2.91 -1.83
CA SER A 79 7.29 -2.14 -2.85
C SER A 79 7.29 -2.84 -4.21
N PHE A 80 7.70 -2.11 -5.24
CA PHE A 80 7.91 -2.71 -6.56
C PHE A 80 9.22 -3.49 -6.61
N LYS A 81 9.19 -4.62 -7.31
CA LYS A 81 10.38 -5.36 -7.74
C LYS A 81 10.77 -4.86 -9.12
N LEU A 82 11.92 -4.21 -9.22
CA LEU A 82 12.46 -3.69 -10.48
C LEU A 82 13.27 -4.77 -11.19
N ASN A 83 13.18 -4.78 -12.52
CA ASN A 83 14.01 -5.54 -13.43
C ASN A 83 14.84 -4.54 -14.24
N ASP A 84 16.13 -4.50 -13.95
CA ASP A 84 17.06 -3.55 -14.59
C ASP A 84 17.28 -3.90 -16.08
N ASP A 85 17.30 -5.19 -16.42
CA ASP A 85 17.51 -5.68 -17.79
C ASP A 85 16.36 -5.30 -18.74
N GLU A 86 15.12 -5.44 -18.26
CA GLU A 86 13.91 -5.09 -19.01
C GLU A 86 13.46 -3.64 -18.79
N ASN A 87 14.15 -2.90 -17.92
CA ASN A 87 13.78 -1.55 -17.50
C ASN A 87 12.29 -1.47 -17.11
N GLY A 88 11.89 -2.31 -16.14
CA GLY A 88 10.47 -2.51 -15.81
C GLY A 88 10.20 -2.94 -14.37
N ILE A 89 8.94 -2.87 -13.97
CA ILE A 89 8.44 -3.50 -12.75
C ILE A 89 8.05 -4.93 -13.10
N GLU A 90 8.73 -5.92 -12.52
CA GLU A 90 8.50 -7.35 -12.78
C GLU A 90 7.61 -8.05 -11.74
N GLY A 91 7.41 -7.42 -10.59
CA GLY A 91 6.56 -7.94 -9.53
C GLY A 91 6.47 -6.99 -8.34
N LEU A 92 6.05 -7.52 -7.20
CA LEU A 92 6.04 -6.80 -5.93
C LEU A 92 6.86 -7.54 -4.88
N LEU A 93 7.44 -6.77 -3.96
CA LEU A 93 8.08 -7.26 -2.76
C LEU A 93 7.18 -6.91 -1.57
N ILE A 94 6.97 -7.85 -0.66
CA ILE A 94 6.32 -7.57 0.62
C ILE A 94 7.31 -7.90 1.72
N PHE A 95 7.59 -6.93 2.57
CA PHE A 95 8.50 -7.06 3.69
C PHE A 95 7.72 -7.22 4.98
N PHE A 96 8.12 -8.18 5.82
CA PHE A 96 7.58 -8.36 7.15
C PHE A 96 8.68 -8.41 8.20
N GLU A 97 8.41 -7.89 9.39
CA GLU A 97 9.21 -8.16 10.57
C GLU A 97 9.21 -9.67 10.87
N LYS A 98 10.37 -10.21 11.24
CA LYS A 98 10.50 -11.61 11.67
C LYS A 98 10.19 -11.77 13.14
N SER A 99 9.55 -12.89 13.49
CA SER A 99 9.53 -13.34 14.88
C SER A 99 10.96 -13.57 15.37
N HIS A 100 11.26 -13.13 16.60
CA HIS A 100 12.59 -13.31 17.21
C HIS A 100 12.98 -14.78 17.38
N TYR A 101 12.00 -15.69 17.41
CA TYR A 101 12.22 -17.10 17.71
C TYR A 101 12.43 -17.91 16.43
N ASN A 102 11.39 -18.05 15.63
CA ASN A 102 11.38 -18.99 14.50
C ASN A 102 11.38 -18.27 13.14
N LYS A 103 11.62 -16.94 13.14
CA LYS A 103 11.83 -16.14 11.93
C LYS A 103 10.63 -16.13 10.96
N GLY A 104 9.44 -16.49 11.46
CA GLY A 104 8.18 -16.51 10.72
C GLY A 104 7.35 -15.25 10.89
N ILE A 105 6.23 -15.19 10.17
CA ILE A 105 5.17 -14.18 10.31
C ILE A 105 4.29 -14.63 11.47
N ARG A 106 4.22 -13.81 12.51
CA ARG A 106 3.43 -14.10 13.71
C ARG A 106 1.94 -13.97 13.42
N LEU A 107 1.14 -14.85 14.01
CA LEU A 107 -0.32 -14.77 14.03
C LEU A 107 -0.81 -13.44 14.63
N LEU A 108 -0.10 -12.93 15.64
CA LEU A 108 -0.39 -11.62 16.25
C LEU A 108 -0.17 -10.44 15.29
N ASN A 109 0.56 -10.65 14.19
CA ASN A 109 0.81 -9.63 13.16
C ASN A 109 -0.17 -9.76 11.98
N THR A 110 -1.33 -10.38 12.19
CA THR A 110 -2.34 -10.55 11.14
C THR A 110 -2.77 -9.22 10.55
N GLU A 111 -3.00 -8.18 11.36
CA GLU A 111 -3.35 -6.85 10.84
C GLU A 111 -2.29 -6.29 9.87
N ILE A 112 -1.00 -6.47 10.21
CA ILE A 112 0.13 -5.95 9.41
C ILE A 112 0.19 -6.73 8.10
N SER A 113 0.12 -8.06 8.18
CA SER A 113 0.19 -8.89 6.97
C SER A 113 -0.99 -8.69 6.02
N LEU A 114 -2.19 -8.44 6.54
CA LEU A 114 -3.38 -8.18 5.73
C LEU A 114 -3.42 -6.73 5.22
N HIS A 115 -2.81 -5.78 5.93
CA HIS A 115 -2.57 -4.41 5.45
C HIS A 115 -1.63 -4.42 4.23
N GLU A 116 -0.47 -5.09 4.32
CA GLU A 116 0.46 -5.18 3.19
C GLU A 116 -0.09 -6.00 2.02
N THR A 117 -0.84 -7.06 2.31
CA THR A 117 -1.47 -7.83 1.24
C THR A 117 -2.57 -7.03 0.53
N PHE A 118 -3.24 -6.10 1.23
CA PHE A 118 -4.13 -5.15 0.57
C PHE A 118 -3.37 -4.23 -0.38
N HIS A 119 -2.21 -3.68 -0.01
CA HIS A 119 -1.37 -2.90 -0.92
C HIS A 119 -1.00 -3.68 -2.17
N TYR A 120 -0.59 -4.95 -1.99
CA TYR A 120 -0.30 -5.85 -3.09
C TYR A 120 -1.48 -5.98 -4.07
N PHE A 121 -2.68 -6.32 -3.58
CA PHE A 121 -3.85 -6.45 -4.44
C PHE A 121 -4.32 -5.10 -5.01
N ASN A 122 -4.16 -4.01 -4.27
CA ASN A 122 -4.54 -2.68 -4.73
C ASN A 122 -3.66 -2.22 -5.90
N HIS A 123 -2.35 -2.50 -5.87
CA HIS A 123 -1.44 -2.23 -7.00
C HIS A 123 -1.81 -3.01 -8.26
N LEU A 124 -2.21 -4.27 -8.13
CA LEU A 124 -2.59 -5.11 -9.26
C LEU A 124 -3.94 -4.71 -9.86
N THR A 125 -4.88 -4.35 -8.98
CA THR A 125 -6.22 -3.90 -9.38
C THR A 125 -6.24 -2.47 -9.90
N ASN A 126 -5.25 -1.62 -9.57
CA ASN A 126 -5.17 -0.22 -10.02
C ASN A 126 -3.94 0.07 -10.90
N PRO A 127 -3.87 -0.46 -12.13
CA PRO A 127 -2.69 -0.35 -13.00
C PRO A 127 -2.31 1.10 -13.36
N LYS A 128 -3.28 2.03 -13.37
CA LYS A 128 -3.01 3.46 -13.58
C LYS A 128 -2.21 4.07 -12.41
N HIS A 129 -2.47 3.62 -11.19
CA HIS A 129 -1.72 4.09 -10.03
C HIS A 129 -0.29 3.57 -10.08
N THR A 130 -0.11 2.27 -10.32
CA THR A 130 1.18 1.61 -10.48
C THR A 130 2.02 2.25 -11.59
N ALA A 131 1.43 2.50 -12.77
CA ALA A 131 2.11 3.19 -13.87
C ALA A 131 2.52 4.63 -13.53
N ARG A 132 1.72 5.36 -12.74
CA ARG A 132 2.09 6.70 -12.27
C ARG A 132 3.31 6.64 -11.34
N THR A 133 3.31 5.72 -10.40
CA THR A 133 4.45 5.56 -9.47
C THR A 133 5.72 5.15 -10.22
N ALA A 134 5.61 4.29 -11.23
CA ALA A 134 6.73 3.96 -12.13
C ALA A 134 7.28 5.20 -12.86
N LYS A 135 6.40 6.06 -13.40
CA LYS A 135 6.78 7.31 -14.04
C LYS A 135 7.45 8.29 -13.07
N MET A 136 6.97 8.38 -11.83
CA MET A 136 7.59 9.21 -10.79
C MET A 136 8.97 8.67 -10.38
N HIS A 137 9.13 7.35 -10.29
CA HIS A 137 10.41 6.70 -10.03
C HIS A 137 11.43 7.05 -11.13
N GLU A 138 11.06 6.85 -12.39
CA GLU A 138 11.93 7.15 -13.54
C GLU A 138 12.41 8.61 -13.55
N LYS A 139 11.58 9.55 -13.09
CA LYS A 139 11.91 10.98 -13.01
C LYS A 139 12.67 11.38 -11.74
N GLY A 140 12.96 10.44 -10.84
CA GLY A 140 13.52 10.73 -9.51
C GLY A 140 12.58 11.55 -8.61
N LEU A 141 11.29 11.65 -8.96
CA LEU A 141 10.33 12.47 -8.24
C LEU A 141 9.89 11.80 -6.92
N LEU A 142 9.94 10.47 -6.84
CA LEU A 142 9.66 9.75 -5.59
C LEU A 142 10.64 10.14 -4.48
N ASP A 143 11.94 10.18 -4.78
CA ASP A 143 12.96 10.53 -3.78
C ASP A 143 12.85 11.99 -3.36
N LYS A 144 12.64 12.90 -4.32
CA LYS A 144 12.43 14.34 -4.05
C LYS A 144 11.22 14.61 -3.15
N THR A 145 10.20 13.75 -3.21
CA THR A 145 8.92 13.95 -2.50
C THR A 145 8.77 13.11 -1.24
N LYS A 146 9.65 12.14 -1.02
CA LYS A 146 9.60 11.18 0.09
C LYS A 146 9.55 11.86 1.45
N SER A 147 10.47 12.79 1.73
CA SER A 147 10.55 13.46 3.03
C SER A 147 9.30 14.28 3.31
N PHE A 148 8.82 15.04 2.32
CA PHE A 148 7.59 15.82 2.48
C PHE A 148 6.40 14.90 2.79
N TYR A 149 6.25 13.82 2.01
CA TYR A 149 5.16 12.86 2.19
C TYR A 149 5.17 12.27 3.60
N SER A 150 6.30 11.75 4.10
CA SER A 150 6.36 11.13 5.42
C SER A 150 6.25 12.11 6.59
N GLN A 151 6.63 13.37 6.39
CA GLN A 151 6.63 14.36 7.48
C GLN A 151 5.32 15.16 7.60
N ASN A 152 4.54 15.24 6.52
CA ASN A 152 3.34 16.10 6.45
C ASN A 152 2.07 15.32 6.09
N LEU A 153 2.16 14.29 5.24
CA LEU A 153 0.98 13.57 4.74
C LEU A 153 0.79 12.25 5.50
N TYR A 154 1.78 11.37 5.47
CA TYR A 154 1.78 10.09 6.17
C TYR A 154 2.46 10.21 7.54
N THR A 155 1.79 10.91 8.45
CA THR A 155 2.29 11.17 9.80
C THR A 155 1.14 11.23 10.80
N ARG A 156 1.44 10.89 12.05
CA ARG A 156 0.53 10.95 13.22
C ARG A 156 0.67 12.23 14.04
N LYS A 157 1.44 13.21 13.55
CA LYS A 157 1.51 14.53 14.18
C LYS A 157 0.12 15.14 14.24
N GLU A 158 -0.14 15.91 15.30
CA GLU A 158 -1.37 16.69 15.44
C GLU A 158 -1.66 17.47 14.14
N PHE A 159 -2.87 17.30 13.64
CA PHE A 159 -3.25 17.85 12.35
C PHE A 159 -3.50 19.35 12.46
N ASN A 160 -2.72 20.13 11.71
CA ASN A 160 -2.92 21.56 11.53
C ASN A 160 -3.13 21.87 10.04
N GLU A 161 -4.37 22.24 9.70
CA GLU A 161 -4.76 22.55 8.32
C GLU A 161 -3.98 23.74 7.74
N GLN A 162 -3.82 24.82 8.51
CA GLN A 162 -3.14 26.03 8.05
C GLN A 162 -1.66 25.77 7.77
N GLU A 163 -1.00 25.05 8.68
CA GLU A 163 0.40 24.65 8.52
C GLU A 163 0.59 23.74 7.31
N LEU A 164 -0.26 22.71 7.14
CA LEU A 164 -0.16 21.81 5.99
C LEU A 164 -0.35 22.55 4.66
N ARG A 165 -1.33 23.47 4.58
CA ARG A 165 -1.54 24.29 3.36
C ARG A 165 -0.33 25.16 3.06
N ALA A 166 0.24 25.81 4.08
CA ALA A 166 1.44 26.64 3.92
C ALA A 166 2.64 25.81 3.45
N ASN A 167 2.93 24.71 4.13
CA ASN A 167 4.04 23.80 3.80
C ASN A 167 3.88 23.22 2.39
N LEU A 168 2.67 22.80 2.02
CA LEU A 168 2.38 22.26 0.69
C LEU A 168 2.60 23.33 -0.39
N ASN A 169 2.10 24.55 -0.20
CA ASN A 169 2.30 25.64 -1.16
C ASN A 169 3.78 25.97 -1.35
N GLU A 170 4.56 26.03 -0.26
CA GLU A 170 5.99 26.31 -0.34
C GLU A 170 6.75 25.16 -1.02
N PHE A 171 6.44 23.92 -0.67
CA PHE A 171 7.07 22.73 -1.25
C PHE A 171 6.84 22.64 -2.77
N LEU A 172 5.61 22.93 -3.23
CA LEU A 172 5.26 22.81 -4.65
C LEU A 172 5.99 23.81 -5.56
N LYS A 173 6.44 24.97 -5.04
CA LYS A 173 7.18 25.98 -5.82
C LYS A 173 8.47 25.45 -6.46
N GLN A 174 9.00 24.35 -5.95
CA GLN A 174 10.24 23.72 -6.41
C GLN A 174 10.03 22.87 -7.68
N PHE A 175 8.79 22.68 -8.12
CA PHE A 175 8.41 21.74 -9.16
C PHE A 175 7.69 22.44 -10.32
N THR A 176 7.86 21.89 -11.52
CA THR A 176 7.05 22.29 -12.69
C THR A 176 5.56 21.98 -12.47
N PRO A 177 4.62 22.67 -13.14
CA PRO A 177 3.19 22.37 -13.01
C PRO A 177 2.84 20.89 -13.22
N GLN A 178 3.48 20.23 -14.20
CA GLN A 178 3.29 18.81 -14.44
C GLN A 178 3.77 17.95 -13.27
N GLU A 179 4.93 18.25 -12.68
CA GLU A 179 5.45 17.52 -11.51
C GLU A 179 4.58 17.74 -10.26
N GLN A 180 4.05 18.96 -10.07
CA GLN A 180 3.08 19.25 -9.02
C GLN A 180 1.83 18.37 -9.17
N ILE A 181 1.27 18.30 -10.39
CA ILE A 181 0.11 17.44 -10.69
C ILE A 181 0.41 15.96 -10.39
N GLU A 182 1.57 15.45 -10.83
CA GLU A 182 1.95 14.05 -10.59
C GLU A 182 2.10 13.74 -9.10
N PHE A 183 2.80 14.61 -8.35
CA PHE A 183 2.98 14.46 -6.90
C PHE A 183 1.65 14.52 -6.15
N LEU A 184 0.79 15.51 -6.44
CA LEU A 184 -0.50 15.67 -5.78
C LEU A 184 -1.46 14.50 -6.11
N GLN A 185 -1.49 14.06 -7.37
CA GLN A 185 -2.25 12.87 -7.75
C GLN A 185 -1.75 11.64 -7.00
N ASN A 186 -0.44 11.38 -7.00
CA ASN A 186 0.14 10.23 -6.30
C ASN A 186 -0.13 10.28 -4.79
N SER A 187 0.05 11.44 -4.16
CA SER A 187 -0.20 11.65 -2.73
C SER A 187 -1.65 11.34 -2.35
N ARG A 188 -2.61 11.83 -3.14
CA ARG A 188 -4.04 11.50 -2.97
C ARG A 188 -4.27 10.00 -2.99
N TYR A 189 -3.71 9.30 -3.98
CA TYR A 189 -3.91 7.87 -4.13
C TYR A 189 -3.26 7.07 -3.00
N ARG A 190 -2.03 7.41 -2.61
CA ARG A 190 -1.31 6.72 -1.52
C ARG A 190 -2.03 6.86 -0.19
N MET A 191 -2.50 8.07 0.15
CA MET A 191 -3.27 8.26 1.39
C MET A 191 -4.62 7.52 1.35
N ALA A 192 -5.32 7.52 0.22
CA ALA A 192 -6.57 6.77 0.08
C ALA A 192 -6.36 5.25 0.17
N GLU A 193 -5.25 4.77 -0.39
CA GLU A 193 -4.83 3.38 -0.28
C GLU A 193 -4.51 2.99 1.17
N GLU A 194 -3.66 3.75 1.86
CA GLU A 194 -3.32 3.54 3.28
C GLU A 194 -4.58 3.53 4.15
N TYR A 195 -5.51 4.47 3.94
CA TYR A 195 -6.78 4.50 4.66
C TYR A 195 -7.57 3.19 4.53
N ASN A 196 -7.61 2.60 3.33
CA ASN A 196 -8.25 1.31 3.11
C ASN A 196 -7.40 0.14 3.64
N ALA A 197 -6.08 0.24 3.60
CA ALA A 197 -5.17 -0.78 4.09
C ALA A 197 -5.29 -0.96 5.62
N TYR A 198 -5.44 0.14 6.38
CA TYR A 198 -5.74 0.07 7.81
C TYR A 198 -7.09 -0.62 8.08
N ASP A 199 -8.14 -0.27 7.32
CA ASP A 199 -9.44 -0.93 7.45
C ASP A 199 -9.35 -2.43 7.20
N GLU A 200 -8.68 -2.82 6.13
CA GLU A 200 -8.53 -4.22 5.77
C GLU A 200 -7.60 -4.98 6.73
N GLY A 201 -6.57 -4.34 7.30
CA GLY A 201 -5.78 -4.94 8.37
C GLY A 201 -6.61 -5.21 9.63
N TYR A 202 -7.41 -4.24 10.06
CA TYR A 202 -8.24 -4.35 11.26
C TYR A 202 -9.39 -5.36 11.12
N LYS A 203 -10.06 -5.36 9.96
CA LYS A 203 -11.28 -6.13 9.67
C LYS A 203 -11.25 -7.60 10.04
N TYR A 204 -10.06 -8.23 10.02
CA TYR A 204 -9.92 -9.67 10.23
C TYR A 204 -9.50 -10.05 11.65
N LEU A 205 -9.27 -9.09 12.55
CA LEU A 205 -8.73 -9.32 13.89
C LEU A 205 -9.65 -10.16 14.78
N ASP A 206 -10.94 -9.83 14.86
CA ASP A 206 -11.88 -10.64 15.66
C ASP A 206 -11.96 -12.06 15.11
N LYS A 207 -12.07 -12.19 13.78
CA LYS A 207 -12.18 -13.49 13.12
C LYS A 207 -10.93 -14.37 13.31
N ILE A 208 -9.71 -13.82 13.25
CA ILE A 208 -8.50 -14.64 13.46
C ILE A 208 -8.36 -15.09 14.91
N GLN A 209 -8.79 -14.26 15.87
CA GLN A 209 -8.82 -14.60 17.28
C GLN A 209 -9.83 -15.70 17.59
N ASP A 210 -11.00 -15.66 16.94
CA ASP A 210 -12.00 -16.72 17.06
C ASP A 210 -11.52 -18.05 16.46
N ILE A 211 -10.86 -18.01 15.28
CA ILE A 211 -10.35 -19.22 14.61
C ILE A 211 -9.24 -19.90 15.41
N HIS A 212 -8.37 -19.11 16.07
CA HIS A 212 -7.17 -19.58 16.75
C HIS A 212 -7.18 -19.23 18.24
N SER A 213 -8.34 -19.33 18.88
CA SER A 213 -8.50 -19.03 20.31
C SER A 213 -7.61 -19.90 21.22
N ASP A 214 -7.16 -21.05 20.71
CA ASP A 214 -6.22 -21.96 21.36
C ASP A 214 -4.75 -21.51 21.26
N LEU A 215 -4.42 -20.69 20.26
CA LEU A 215 -3.05 -20.19 20.01
C LEU A 215 -2.85 -18.75 20.48
N ILE A 216 -3.93 -17.98 20.63
CA ILE A 216 -3.90 -16.56 20.99
C ILE A 216 -4.30 -16.41 22.47
N CYS A 217 -3.30 -16.15 23.31
CA CYS A 217 -3.50 -15.98 24.76
C CYS A 217 -3.85 -14.54 25.17
N GLU A 218 -3.73 -13.56 24.26
CA GLU A 218 -3.98 -12.14 24.52
C GLU A 218 -4.71 -11.50 23.35
N LYS A 219 -5.60 -10.54 23.65
CA LYS A 219 -6.33 -9.81 22.60
C LYS A 219 -5.36 -8.98 21.75
N ILE A 220 -5.44 -9.16 20.45
CA ILE A 220 -4.77 -8.36 19.43
C ILE A 220 -5.58 -7.08 19.22
N TYR A 221 -4.92 -5.94 19.28
CA TYR A 221 -5.53 -4.63 19.01
C TYR A 221 -4.96 -4.06 17.72
N GLY A 222 -5.85 -3.62 16.84
CA GLY A 222 -5.46 -2.97 15.61
C GLY A 222 -5.04 -1.53 15.79
N ARG A 223 -4.22 -1.06 14.85
CA ARG A 223 -3.83 0.35 14.74
C ARG A 223 -4.97 1.19 14.20
N GLU A 224 -5.22 2.33 14.85
CA GLU A 224 -6.23 3.29 14.43
C GLU A 224 -5.72 4.15 13.27
N LYS A 225 -6.52 4.26 12.20
CA LYS A 225 -6.20 5.09 11.02
C LYS A 225 -6.52 6.56 11.26
N GLU A 226 -7.36 6.83 12.25
CA GLU A 226 -7.84 8.15 12.66
C GLU A 226 -6.67 9.05 13.09
N GLU A 227 -5.62 8.46 13.68
CA GLU A 227 -4.39 9.16 14.07
C GLU A 227 -3.66 9.85 12.90
N TYR A 228 -3.96 9.46 11.66
CA TYR A 228 -3.31 10.02 10.47
C TYR A 228 -4.07 11.18 9.83
N SER A 229 -5.34 11.43 10.22
CA SER A 229 -6.19 12.48 9.61
C SER A 229 -6.22 12.43 8.08
N PHE A 230 -6.24 11.21 7.50
CA PHE A 230 -6.23 11.03 6.05
C PHE A 230 -7.36 11.76 5.32
N PRO A 231 -8.63 11.73 5.79
CA PRO A 231 -9.73 12.42 5.10
C PRO A 231 -9.47 13.92 4.91
N GLU A 232 -9.01 14.60 5.96
CA GLU A 232 -8.72 16.03 5.96
C GLU A 232 -7.53 16.36 5.04
N LYS A 233 -6.45 15.57 5.15
CA LYS A 233 -5.24 15.75 4.31
C LYS A 233 -5.52 15.47 2.83
N ILE A 234 -6.33 14.45 2.52
CA ILE A 234 -6.77 14.15 1.15
C ILE A 234 -7.57 15.32 0.58
N LYS A 235 -8.49 15.90 1.36
CA LYS A 235 -9.28 17.07 0.93
C LYS A 235 -8.38 18.24 0.53
N ILE A 236 -7.39 18.58 1.35
CA ILE A 236 -6.42 19.66 1.07
C ILE A 236 -5.62 19.37 -0.21
N VAL A 237 -5.10 18.15 -0.37
CA VAL A 237 -4.36 17.75 -1.58
C VAL A 237 -5.23 17.79 -2.83
N VAL A 238 -6.51 17.39 -2.72
CA VAL A 238 -7.47 17.42 -3.84
C VAL A 238 -7.82 18.85 -4.23
N GLU A 239 -8.06 19.74 -3.28
CA GLU A 239 -8.28 21.17 -3.54
C GLU A 239 -7.07 21.76 -4.24
N LYS A 240 -5.86 21.52 -3.72
CA LYS A 240 -4.64 22.04 -4.34
C LYS A 240 -4.40 21.50 -5.75
N LEU A 241 -4.71 20.21 -5.97
CA LEU A 241 -4.62 19.61 -7.29
C LEU A 241 -5.56 20.27 -8.30
N LYS A 242 -6.79 20.64 -7.88
CA LYS A 242 -7.74 21.35 -8.75
C LYS A 242 -7.19 22.72 -9.13
N GLU A 243 -6.70 23.50 -8.16
CA GLU A 243 -6.08 24.80 -8.41
C GLU A 243 -4.95 24.71 -9.45
N VAL A 244 -3.98 23.81 -9.23
CA VAL A 244 -2.82 23.67 -10.14
C VAL A 244 -3.25 23.26 -11.55
N ILE A 245 -4.25 22.38 -11.69
CA ILE A 245 -4.78 21.98 -13.00
C ILE A 245 -5.47 23.16 -13.71
N GLU A 246 -6.23 23.96 -12.97
CA GLU A 246 -6.93 25.13 -13.53
C GLU A 246 -5.93 26.20 -14.01
N ASP A 247 -4.89 26.47 -13.22
CA ASP A 247 -3.84 27.42 -13.60
C ASP A 247 -3.06 26.93 -14.82
N TYR A 248 -2.69 25.64 -14.85
CA TYR A 248 -1.97 25.04 -15.97
C TYR A 248 -2.76 25.03 -17.29
N ARG A 249 -4.10 25.02 -17.23
CA ARG A 249 -4.96 25.10 -18.42
C ARG A 249 -5.14 26.51 -18.96
N LYS A 250 -4.90 27.52 -18.12
CA LYS A 250 -5.05 28.95 -18.49
C LYS A 250 -3.74 29.55 -19.00
N SER A 251 -2.60 28.93 -18.67
CA SER A 251 -1.26 29.26 -19.19
C SER A 251 -0.99 28.65 -20.56
#